data_AF-A7Z445-F1
#
_entry.id   AF-A7Z445-F1
#
_cell.length_a   1.000
_cell.length_b   1.000
_cell.length_c   1.000
_cell.angle_alpha   90.00
_cell.angle_beta   90.00
_cell.angle_gamma   90.00
#
_symmetry.space_group_name_H-M   'P 1'
#
loop_
_entity.id
_entity.type
_entity.pdbx_description
1 polymer ?
#
loop_
_entity_poly.entity_id
_entity_poly.type
_entity_poly.pdbx_seq_one_letter_code
_entity_poly.pdbx_strand_id
1 'polypeptide(L)'
;MEPNLEKGNTAVTEKPSIFGVITSPVVQFKRLKEKPVIGIPLLIVIILIAAGSILRGLGMNYEEVLNSPSLDGLTDDQIEMTKTFAKFGTMFGGIFGGIIALFIVPLIYWLCVKISGGVTTYKKMLSLSLFTAFITNIGLAINGLVTYFTGAGSLYAVTSLASVIPAGDGVAVFLSAFDIFSIWSYILLALGLRYTGGISKKAAWTSAIVLFVIMLLVSAVGGLLSSMTAGV
;
A
#
# COMPACT_ATOMS: atom_id res chain seq x y z
N MET A 1 -18.72 -45.41 -39.93
CA MET A 1 -18.64 -43.95 -39.71
C MET A 1 -18.73 -43.74 -38.21
N GLU A 2 -17.59 -43.63 -37.54
CA GLU A 2 -17.56 -43.31 -36.11
C GLU A 2 -17.62 -41.78 -35.97
N PRO A 3 -18.48 -41.23 -35.09
CA PRO A 3 -18.52 -39.80 -34.88
C PRO A 3 -17.33 -39.40 -33.99
N ASN A 4 -16.46 -38.55 -34.52
CA ASN A 4 -15.43 -37.86 -33.75
C ASN A 4 -16.09 -37.01 -32.66
N LEU A 5 -15.99 -37.47 -31.42
CA LEU A 5 -16.28 -36.67 -30.24
C LEU A 5 -15.19 -35.60 -30.12
N GLU A 6 -15.46 -34.40 -30.61
CA GLU A 6 -14.72 -33.21 -30.22
C GLU A 6 -14.85 -33.05 -28.70
N LYS A 7 -13.84 -33.53 -27.96
CA LYS A 7 -13.63 -33.16 -26.57
C LYS A 7 -13.39 -31.66 -26.55
N GLY A 8 -14.45 -30.89 -26.27
CA GLY A 8 -14.38 -29.48 -25.98
C GLY A 8 -13.26 -29.23 -24.97
N ASN A 9 -12.19 -28.59 -25.43
CA ASN A 9 -11.04 -28.23 -24.63
C ASN A 9 -11.49 -27.12 -23.68
N THR A 10 -12.06 -27.49 -22.53
CA THR A 10 -12.29 -26.57 -21.42
C THR A 10 -10.92 -26.20 -20.87
N ALA A 11 -10.29 -25.19 -21.47
CA ALA A 11 -9.00 -24.68 -21.04
C ALA A 11 -9.09 -24.36 -19.54
N VAL A 12 -8.46 -25.21 -18.72
CA VAL A 12 -8.45 -25.06 -17.27
C VAL A 12 -7.80 -23.71 -16.98
N THR A 13 -8.58 -22.77 -16.47
CA THR A 13 -8.05 -21.44 -16.14
C THR A 13 -7.01 -21.58 -15.04
N GLU A 14 -5.74 -21.32 -15.40
CA GLU A 14 -4.63 -21.38 -14.47
C GLU A 14 -4.87 -20.47 -13.27
N LYS A 15 -4.41 -20.90 -12.09
CA LYS A 15 -4.51 -20.09 -10.87
C LYS A 15 -3.69 -18.79 -11.05
N PRO A 16 -4.19 -17.65 -10.55
CA PRO A 16 -3.39 -16.43 -10.49
C PRO A 16 -2.16 -16.62 -9.59
N SER A 17 -1.01 -16.11 -10.03
CA SER A 17 0.23 -16.07 -9.26
C SER A 17 0.50 -14.66 -8.76
N ILE A 18 0.68 -14.49 -7.44
CA ILE A 18 0.97 -13.19 -6.83
C ILE A 18 2.30 -12.61 -7.35
N PHE A 19 3.33 -13.44 -7.48
CA PHE A 19 4.61 -13.03 -8.07
C PHE A 19 4.50 -12.71 -9.55
N GLY A 20 3.57 -13.39 -10.26
CA GLY A 20 3.28 -13.11 -11.66
C GLY A 20 2.79 -11.68 -11.91
N VAL A 21 2.30 -10.95 -10.89
CA VAL A 21 1.87 -9.55 -11.04
C VAL A 21 3.04 -8.62 -11.37
N ILE A 22 4.27 -9.00 -11.04
CA ILE A 22 5.48 -8.22 -11.31
C ILE A 22 5.79 -8.22 -12.82
N THR A 23 5.68 -9.38 -13.48
CA THR A 23 6.12 -9.57 -14.86
C THR A 23 4.96 -9.63 -15.87
N SER A 24 3.80 -10.13 -15.44
CA SER A 24 2.65 -10.41 -16.32
C SER A 24 1.31 -9.97 -15.71
N PRO A 25 1.18 -8.72 -15.22
CA PRO A 25 0.03 -8.28 -14.42
C PRO A 25 -1.33 -8.49 -15.11
N VAL A 26 -1.43 -8.17 -16.40
CA VAL A 26 -2.68 -8.32 -17.16
C VAL A 26 -3.13 -9.79 -17.21
N VAL A 27 -2.21 -10.73 -17.35
CA VAL A 27 -2.51 -12.17 -17.34
C VAL A 27 -3.05 -12.56 -15.97
N GLN A 28 -2.42 -12.10 -14.89
CA GLN A 28 -2.89 -12.40 -13.53
C GLN A 28 -4.26 -11.79 -13.23
N PHE A 29 -4.52 -10.54 -13.65
CA PHE A 29 -5.81 -9.90 -13.44
C PHE A 29 -6.96 -10.54 -14.21
N LYS A 30 -6.70 -11.05 -15.43
CA LYS A 30 -7.67 -11.87 -16.16
C LYS A 30 -7.97 -13.18 -15.42
N ARG A 31 -6.94 -13.87 -14.91
CA ARG A 31 -7.14 -15.09 -14.10
C ARG A 31 -7.91 -14.79 -12.82
N LEU A 32 -7.65 -13.65 -12.17
CA LEU A 32 -8.36 -13.20 -10.97
C LEU A 32 -9.85 -12.94 -11.19
N LYS A 33 -10.23 -12.50 -12.40
CA LYS A 33 -11.65 -12.34 -12.78
C LYS A 33 -12.41 -13.65 -12.68
N GLU A 34 -11.79 -14.74 -13.13
CA GLU A 34 -12.38 -16.07 -13.18
C GLU A 34 -12.24 -16.81 -11.86
N LYS A 35 -11.05 -16.75 -11.24
CA LYS A 35 -10.68 -17.52 -10.06
C LYS A 35 -9.97 -16.65 -9.00
N PRO A 36 -10.73 -15.84 -8.23
CA PRO A 36 -10.15 -15.01 -7.17
C PRO A 36 -9.53 -15.89 -6.06
N VAL A 37 -8.32 -15.54 -5.65
CA VAL A 37 -7.51 -16.23 -4.63
C VAL A 37 -7.19 -15.29 -3.45
N ILE A 38 -7.36 -15.77 -2.22
CA ILE A 38 -7.19 -14.94 -1.01
C ILE A 38 -6.16 -15.52 -0.05
N GLY A 39 -6.28 -16.80 0.34
CA GLY A 39 -5.50 -17.37 1.45
C GLY A 39 -3.98 -17.12 1.39
N ILE A 40 -3.30 -17.69 0.40
CA ILE A 40 -1.83 -17.51 0.27
C ILE A 40 -1.44 -16.04 0.02
N PRO A 41 -2.09 -15.30 -0.90
CA PRO A 41 -1.80 -13.87 -1.05
C PRO A 41 -1.95 -13.05 0.23
N LEU A 42 -2.99 -13.30 1.03
CA LEU A 42 -3.24 -12.63 2.30
C LEU A 42 -2.11 -12.90 3.29
N LEU A 43 -1.72 -14.18 3.44
CA LEU A 43 -0.63 -14.56 4.34
C LEU A 43 0.68 -13.87 3.97
N ILE A 44 1.05 -13.86 2.68
CA ILE A 44 2.27 -13.18 2.20
C ILE A 44 2.20 -11.69 2.50
N VAL A 45 1.09 -11.03 2.21
CA VAL A 45 0.94 -9.58 2.45
C VAL A 45 1.00 -9.24 3.94
N ILE A 46 0.38 -10.05 4.81
CA ILE A 46 0.46 -9.87 6.27
C ILE A 46 1.91 -9.99 6.76
N ILE A 47 2.66 -10.98 6.27
CA ILE A 47 4.08 -11.16 6.63
C ILE A 47 4.90 -9.94 6.19
N LEU A 48 4.67 -9.42 4.99
CA LEU A 48 5.37 -8.23 4.50
C LEU A 48 5.02 -6.97 5.32
N ILE A 49 3.75 -6.79 5.68
CA ILE A 49 3.30 -5.70 6.56
C ILE A 49 4.03 -5.79 7.91
N ALA A 50 4.02 -6.98 8.52
CA ALA A 50 4.68 -7.22 9.81
C ALA A 50 6.18 -6.97 9.73
N ALA A 51 6.87 -7.60 8.79
CA ALA A 51 8.31 -7.45 8.62
C ALA A 51 8.71 -5.99 8.37
N GLY A 52 8.06 -5.32 7.42
CA GLY A 52 8.36 -3.93 7.10
C GLY A 52 8.08 -2.96 8.26
N SER A 53 6.98 -3.14 8.97
CA SER A 53 6.63 -2.31 10.14
C SER A 53 7.58 -2.54 11.32
N ILE A 54 7.98 -3.79 11.56
CA ILE A 54 8.94 -4.15 12.61
C ILE A 54 10.31 -3.53 12.30
N LEU A 55 10.82 -3.76 11.08
CA LEU A 55 12.13 -3.26 10.66
C LEU A 55 12.20 -1.73 10.73
N ARG A 56 11.15 -1.05 10.23
CA ARG A 56 11.05 0.40 10.31
C ARG A 56 10.99 0.88 11.76
N GLY A 57 10.15 0.26 12.59
CA GLY A 57 10.01 0.64 14.00
C GLY A 57 11.29 0.42 14.82
N LEU A 58 12.05 -0.64 14.55
CA LEU A 58 13.34 -0.91 15.20
C LEU A 58 14.46 -0.01 14.69
N GLY A 59 14.44 0.36 13.41
CA GLY A 59 15.48 1.14 12.75
C GLY A 59 15.34 2.65 12.85
N MET A 60 14.12 3.15 13.07
CA MET A 60 13.85 4.58 13.10
C MET A 60 14.68 5.25 14.19
N ASN A 61 15.38 6.31 13.83
CA ASN A 61 16.06 7.14 14.80
C ASN A 61 15.05 8.06 15.48
N TYR A 62 14.65 7.69 16.70
CA TYR A 62 13.72 8.48 17.49
C TYR A 62 14.37 9.73 18.12
N GLU A 63 15.68 9.94 18.01
CA GLU A 63 16.33 11.16 18.53
C GLU A 63 15.79 12.43 17.84
N GLU A 64 15.40 12.37 16.55
CA GLU A 64 14.71 13.48 15.90
C GLU A 64 13.33 13.75 16.51
N VAL A 65 12.64 12.71 16.96
CA VAL A 65 11.37 12.82 17.70
C VAL A 65 11.62 13.41 19.09
N LEU A 66 12.73 13.04 19.73
CA LEU A 66 13.12 13.51 21.07
C LEU A 66 13.59 14.96 21.10
N ASN A 67 14.20 15.45 20.02
CA ASN A 67 14.63 16.84 19.87
C ASN A 67 13.52 17.77 19.34
N SER A 68 12.27 17.30 19.34
CA SER A 68 11.12 18.12 19.02
C SER A 68 10.88 19.16 20.13
N PRO A 69 10.64 20.44 19.80
CA PRO A 69 10.24 21.47 20.78
C PRO A 69 9.04 21.06 21.64
N SER A 70 8.21 20.13 21.14
CA SER A 70 7.05 19.60 21.86
C SER A 70 7.38 18.77 23.11
N LEU A 71 8.65 18.43 23.33
CA LEU A 71 9.11 17.67 24.49
C LEU A 71 9.88 18.52 25.51
N ASP A 72 10.02 19.82 25.28
CA ASP A 72 10.65 20.75 26.21
C ASP A 72 9.90 20.77 27.55
N GLY A 73 10.62 20.58 28.65
CA GLY A 73 10.07 20.61 30.02
C GLY A 73 9.56 19.27 30.56
N LEU A 74 9.70 18.17 29.81
CA LEU A 74 9.47 16.81 30.30
C LEU A 74 10.66 16.27 31.11
N THR A 75 10.40 15.37 32.07
CA THR A 75 11.46 14.64 32.79
C THR A 75 12.08 13.54 31.92
N ASP A 76 13.29 13.09 32.25
CA ASP A 76 13.97 12.00 31.54
C ASP A 76 13.09 10.73 31.42
N ASP A 77 12.39 10.36 32.49
CA ASP A 77 11.45 9.22 32.50
C ASP A 77 10.28 9.42 31.52
N GLN A 78 9.77 10.65 31.40
CA GLN A 78 8.68 10.98 30.47
C GLN A 78 9.15 10.94 29.01
N ILE A 79 10.39 11.36 28.76
CA ILE A 79 11.04 11.30 27.45
C ILE A 79 11.24 9.83 27.02
N GLU A 80 11.77 8.98 27.91
CA GLU A 80 11.96 7.56 27.64
C GLU A 80 10.64 6.82 27.39
N MET A 81 9.61 7.13 28.19
CA MET A 81 8.26 6.60 27.98
C MET A 81 7.70 7.02 26.61
N THR A 82 7.84 8.29 26.23
CA THR A 82 7.42 8.81 24.92
C THR A 82 8.12 8.08 23.77
N LYS A 83 9.44 7.87 23.87
CA LYS A 83 10.22 7.10 22.88
C LYS A 83 9.69 5.69 22.73
N THR A 84 9.40 5.03 23.85
CA THR A 84 8.87 3.67 23.88
C THR A 84 7.50 3.59 23.21
N PHE A 85 6.59 4.51 23.54
CA PHE A 85 5.28 4.59 22.90
C PHE A 85 5.36 4.91 21.41
N ALA A 86 6.22 5.84 20.98
CA ALA A 86 6.41 6.16 19.57
C ALA A 86 6.92 4.94 18.78
N LYS A 87 7.87 4.21 19.36
CA LYS A 87 8.45 3.00 18.76
C LYS A 87 7.43 1.88 18.58
N PHE A 88 6.78 1.48 19.66
CA PHE A 88 5.80 0.40 19.61
C PHE A 88 4.50 0.85 18.91
N GLY A 89 4.12 2.11 19.05
CA GLY A 89 3.01 2.73 18.33
C GLY A 89 3.21 2.70 16.82
N THR A 90 4.40 3.04 16.32
CA THR A 90 4.73 2.93 14.88
C THR A 90 4.66 1.48 14.41
N MET A 91 5.24 0.55 15.18
CA MET A 91 5.27 -0.87 14.82
C MET A 91 3.86 -1.48 14.80
N PHE A 92 3.15 -1.45 15.92
CA PHE A 92 1.83 -2.06 16.05
C PHE A 92 0.76 -1.28 15.28
N GLY A 93 0.84 0.05 15.25
CA GLY A 93 -0.04 0.89 14.43
C GLY A 93 0.08 0.56 12.96
N GLY A 94 1.31 0.40 12.44
CA GLY A 94 1.55 -0.04 11.07
C GLY A 94 0.99 -1.44 10.77
N ILE A 95 1.16 -2.39 11.70
CA ILE A 95 0.67 -3.76 11.55
C ILE A 95 -0.86 -3.81 11.56
N PHE A 96 -1.49 -3.33 12.63
CA PHE A 96 -2.94 -3.40 12.77
C PHE A 96 -3.64 -2.51 11.75
N GLY A 97 -3.14 -1.29 11.54
CA GLY A 97 -3.65 -0.39 10.51
C GLY A 97 -3.55 -0.99 9.11
N GLY A 98 -2.40 -1.59 8.77
CA GLY A 98 -2.19 -2.28 7.50
C GLY A 98 -3.15 -3.46 7.30
N ILE A 99 -3.31 -4.32 8.31
CA ILE A 99 -4.22 -5.47 8.25
C ILE A 99 -5.67 -5.02 8.11
N ILE A 100 -6.11 -4.04 8.90
CA ILE A 100 -7.46 -3.47 8.81
C ILE A 100 -7.69 -2.91 7.39
N ALA A 101 -6.73 -2.18 6.84
CA ALA A 101 -6.81 -1.62 5.50
C ALA A 101 -6.99 -2.69 4.40
N LEU A 102 -6.43 -3.90 4.56
CA LEU A 102 -6.62 -5.00 3.60
C LEU A 102 -8.09 -5.36 3.37
N PHE A 103 -8.96 -5.13 4.37
CA PHE A 103 -10.39 -5.44 4.29
C PHE A 103 -11.25 -4.22 3.96
N ILE A 104 -10.77 -3.00 4.22
CA ILE A 104 -11.47 -1.75 3.88
C ILE A 104 -11.25 -1.36 2.42
N VAL A 105 -10.01 -1.35 1.94
CA VAL A 105 -9.66 -0.94 0.56
C VAL A 105 -10.45 -1.68 -0.54
N PRO A 106 -10.71 -3.00 -0.43
CA PRO A 106 -11.55 -3.70 -1.41
C PRO A 106 -12.98 -3.16 -1.53
N LEU A 107 -13.54 -2.57 -0.47
CA LEU A 107 -14.86 -1.91 -0.52
C LEU A 107 -14.81 -0.69 -1.42
N ILE A 108 -13.73 0.08 -1.36
CA ILE A 108 -13.48 1.24 -2.22
C ILE A 108 -13.37 0.78 -3.68
N TYR A 109 -12.58 -0.27 -3.94
CA TYR A 109 -12.44 -0.82 -5.29
C TYR A 109 -13.76 -1.36 -5.83
N TRP A 110 -14.52 -2.05 -4.98
CA TRP A 110 -15.87 -2.51 -5.29
C TRP A 110 -16.79 -1.35 -5.66
N LEU A 111 -16.78 -0.26 -4.88
CA LEU A 111 -17.55 0.95 -5.16
C LEU A 111 -17.14 1.57 -6.51
N CYS A 112 -15.85 1.71 -6.79
CA CYS A 112 -15.34 2.20 -8.08
C CYS A 112 -15.89 1.40 -9.26
N VAL A 113 -15.94 0.08 -9.14
CA VAL A 113 -16.52 -0.80 -10.16
C VAL A 113 -18.03 -0.58 -10.28
N LYS A 114 -18.76 -0.52 -9.16
CA LYS A 114 -20.22 -0.37 -9.12
C LYS A 114 -20.69 0.96 -9.73
N ILE A 115 -20.06 2.08 -9.39
CA ILE A 115 -20.40 3.41 -9.95
C ILE A 115 -20.05 3.51 -11.44
N SER A 116 -19.09 2.71 -11.91
CA SER A 116 -18.67 2.66 -13.31
C SER A 116 -19.49 1.68 -14.16
N GLY A 117 -20.58 1.11 -13.61
CA GLY A 117 -21.45 0.17 -14.31
C GLY A 117 -20.90 -1.25 -14.46
N GLY A 118 -19.81 -1.59 -13.76
CA GLY A 118 -19.23 -2.93 -13.78
C GLY A 118 -19.93 -3.91 -12.83
N VAL A 119 -19.72 -5.20 -13.08
CA VAL A 119 -20.25 -6.30 -12.26
C VAL A 119 -19.08 -7.05 -11.61
N THR A 120 -18.97 -6.93 -10.29
CA THR A 120 -17.94 -7.60 -9.49
C THR A 120 -18.48 -8.00 -8.11
N THR A 121 -17.68 -8.76 -7.38
CA THR A 121 -17.95 -9.14 -5.98
C THR A 121 -16.84 -8.60 -5.08
N TYR A 122 -17.15 -8.43 -3.78
CA TYR A 122 -16.14 -8.07 -2.78
C TYR A 122 -14.95 -9.03 -2.81
N LYS A 123 -15.21 -10.35 -2.94
CA LYS A 123 -14.16 -11.38 -3.03
C LYS A 123 -13.16 -11.12 -4.17
N LYS A 124 -13.63 -10.70 -5.35
CA LYS A 124 -12.75 -10.36 -6.48
C LYS A 124 -11.92 -9.11 -6.19
N MET A 125 -12.51 -8.12 -5.53
CA MET A 125 -11.84 -6.88 -5.18
C MET A 125 -10.84 -7.04 -4.04
N LEU A 126 -11.11 -7.94 -3.08
CA LEU A 126 -10.16 -8.33 -2.04
C LEU A 126 -8.99 -9.10 -2.65
N SER A 127 -9.28 -10.02 -3.57
CA SER A 127 -8.21 -10.72 -4.28
C SER A 127 -7.34 -9.76 -5.10
N LEU A 128 -7.95 -8.81 -5.79
CA LEU A 128 -7.23 -7.73 -6.49
C LEU A 128 -6.39 -6.88 -5.52
N SER A 129 -6.98 -6.45 -4.39
CA SER A 129 -6.28 -5.57 -3.44
C SER A 129 -5.05 -6.25 -2.85
N LEU A 130 -5.09 -7.56 -2.61
CA LEU A 130 -3.93 -8.32 -2.12
C LEU A 130 -2.79 -8.33 -3.14
N PHE A 131 -3.09 -8.41 -4.43
CA PHE A 131 -2.08 -8.40 -5.49
C PHE A 131 -1.45 -7.01 -5.67
N THR A 132 -2.23 -5.94 -5.51
CA THR A 132 -1.69 -4.57 -5.52
C THR A 132 -0.93 -4.27 -4.22
N ALA A 133 -1.45 -4.71 -3.07
CA ALA A 133 -0.83 -4.53 -1.76
C ALA A 133 0.49 -5.29 -1.63
N PHE A 134 0.64 -6.42 -2.33
CA PHE A 134 1.91 -7.12 -2.41
C PHE A 134 3.05 -6.21 -2.90
N ILE A 135 2.80 -5.41 -3.93
CA ILE A 135 3.80 -4.46 -4.45
C ILE A 135 4.14 -3.38 -3.45
N THR A 136 3.14 -2.73 -2.85
CA THR A 136 3.39 -1.66 -1.87
C THR A 136 4.10 -2.19 -0.63
N ASN A 137 3.80 -3.43 -0.21
CA ASN A 137 4.41 -4.03 0.97
C ASN A 137 5.80 -4.62 0.71
N ILE A 138 6.16 -4.97 -0.53
CA ILE A 138 7.57 -5.13 -0.92
C ILE A 138 8.31 -3.81 -0.69
N GLY A 139 7.72 -2.70 -1.13
CA GLY A 139 8.27 -1.37 -0.87
C GLY A 139 8.43 -1.08 0.61
N LEU A 140 7.41 -1.33 1.42
CA LEU A 140 7.48 -1.17 2.87
C LEU A 140 8.61 -2.01 3.49
N ALA A 141 8.76 -3.27 3.08
CA ALA A 141 9.82 -4.15 3.58
C ALA A 141 11.21 -3.64 3.19
N ILE A 142 11.42 -3.22 1.94
CA ILE A 142 12.69 -2.67 1.46
C ILE A 142 13.03 -1.38 2.21
N ASN A 143 12.08 -0.44 2.32
CA ASN A 143 12.31 0.80 3.05
C ASN A 143 12.58 0.52 4.55
N GLY A 144 11.85 -0.42 5.15
CA GLY A 144 12.09 -0.85 6.53
C GLY A 144 13.49 -1.43 6.74
N LEU A 145 13.98 -2.27 5.82
CA LEU A 145 15.37 -2.77 5.84
C LEU A 145 16.37 -1.63 5.77
N VAL A 146 16.16 -0.67 4.86
CA VAL A 146 17.06 0.47 4.73
C VAL A 146 17.08 1.30 6.02
N THR A 147 15.92 1.62 6.58
CA THR A 147 15.82 2.32 7.87
C THR A 147 16.55 1.54 8.98
N TYR A 148 16.34 0.22 9.06
CA TYR A 148 16.99 -0.65 10.06
C TYR A 148 18.52 -0.63 9.99
N PHE A 149 19.10 -0.74 8.80
CA PHE A 149 20.56 -0.83 8.66
C PHE A 149 21.27 0.52 8.64
N THR A 150 20.59 1.58 8.20
CA THR A 150 21.21 2.91 8.10
C THR A 150 21.00 3.75 9.34
N GLY A 151 19.98 3.44 10.16
CA GLY A 151 19.52 4.33 11.23
C GLY A 151 19.09 5.70 10.69
N ALA A 152 18.86 5.83 9.38
CA ALA A 152 18.49 7.10 8.77
C ALA A 152 17.18 7.57 9.42
N GLY A 153 17.24 8.70 10.11
CA GLY A 153 16.11 9.33 10.80
C GLY A 153 15.00 9.80 9.87
N SER A 154 15.19 9.70 8.54
CA SER A 154 14.18 10.12 7.58
C SER A 154 12.85 9.41 7.84
N LEU A 155 11.86 10.22 8.20
CA LEU A 155 10.46 9.82 8.27
C LEU A 155 9.94 9.30 6.93
N TYR A 156 10.68 9.49 5.83
CA TYR A 156 10.24 9.19 4.48
C TYR A 156 10.93 7.98 3.87
N ALA A 157 10.20 7.27 3.00
CA ALA A 157 10.71 6.14 2.26
C ALA A 157 11.86 6.58 1.33
N VAL A 158 12.98 5.84 1.30
CA VAL A 158 14.09 6.11 0.37
C VAL A 158 13.70 5.99 -1.09
N THR A 159 12.58 5.33 -1.36
CA THR A 159 12.00 5.15 -2.69
C THR A 159 10.94 6.20 -3.05
N SER A 160 10.77 7.22 -2.20
CA SER A 160 9.92 8.38 -2.44
C SER A 160 10.71 9.62 -2.84
N LEU A 161 10.07 10.59 -3.51
CA LEU A 161 10.74 11.85 -3.86
C LEU A 161 11.20 12.66 -2.64
N ALA A 162 10.58 12.45 -1.48
CA ALA A 162 10.95 13.14 -0.24
C ALA A 162 12.34 12.76 0.29
N SER A 163 12.91 11.61 -0.13
CA SER A 163 14.28 11.24 0.23
C SER A 163 15.34 11.91 -0.64
N VAL A 164 14.95 12.46 -1.79
CA VAL A 164 15.86 13.01 -2.81
C VAL A 164 15.79 14.53 -2.85
N ILE A 165 14.60 15.11 -2.64
CA ILE A 165 14.35 16.55 -2.73
C ILE A 165 14.32 17.12 -1.31
N PRO A 166 15.31 17.95 -0.92
CA PRO A 166 15.26 18.67 0.36
C PRO A 166 14.06 19.61 0.36
N ALA A 167 13.18 19.45 1.35
CA ALA A 167 11.99 20.28 1.51
C ALA A 167 11.61 20.35 2.99
N GLY A 168 10.92 21.43 3.39
CA GLY A 168 10.36 21.51 4.74
C GLY A 168 9.24 20.49 4.96
N ASP A 169 8.93 20.19 6.22
CA ASP A 169 8.08 19.05 6.62
C ASP A 169 6.76 18.93 5.86
N GLY A 170 6.01 20.03 5.70
CA GLY A 170 4.74 20.01 4.97
C GLY A 170 4.88 19.62 3.50
N VAL A 171 5.93 20.10 2.82
CA VAL A 171 6.23 19.76 1.42
C VAL A 171 6.81 18.35 1.31
N ALA A 172 7.63 17.93 2.27
CA ALA A 172 8.20 16.59 2.33
C ALA A 172 7.11 15.51 2.50
N VAL A 173 6.08 15.75 3.31
CA VAL A 173 4.91 14.85 3.41
C VAL A 173 4.21 14.69 2.06
N PHE A 174 4.01 15.79 1.32
CA PHE A 174 3.42 15.72 -0.02
C PHE A 174 4.31 14.94 -1.01
N LEU A 175 5.62 15.21 -1.01
CA LEU A 175 6.60 14.50 -1.85
C LEU A 175 6.68 13.00 -1.51
N SER A 176 6.43 12.61 -0.27
CA SER A 176 6.47 11.21 0.17
C SER A 176 5.41 10.33 -0.51
N ALA A 177 4.31 10.92 -0.97
CA ALA A 177 3.27 10.20 -1.70
C ALA A 177 3.71 9.78 -3.12
N PHE A 178 4.76 10.40 -3.66
CA PHE A 178 5.38 10.02 -4.93
C PHE A 178 6.47 8.97 -4.67
N ASP A 179 6.02 7.76 -4.39
CA ASP A 179 6.84 6.59 -4.13
C ASP A 179 6.74 5.59 -5.29
N ILE A 180 7.86 4.99 -5.67
CA ILE A 180 7.95 4.09 -6.85
C ILE A 180 6.97 2.91 -6.72
N PHE A 181 6.89 2.28 -5.54
CA PHE A 181 5.99 1.14 -5.33
C PHE A 181 4.53 1.56 -5.32
N SER A 182 4.24 2.74 -4.78
CA SER A 182 2.90 3.33 -4.75
C SER A 182 2.42 3.65 -6.16
N ILE A 183 3.22 4.36 -6.97
CA ILE A 183 2.91 4.69 -8.37
C ILE A 183 2.66 3.42 -9.18
N TRP A 184 3.53 2.42 -9.04
CA TRP A 184 3.34 1.13 -9.73
C TRP A 184 2.06 0.43 -9.28
N SER A 185 1.74 0.46 -7.98
CA SER A 185 0.48 -0.11 -7.45
C SER A 185 -0.77 0.58 -8.01
N TYR A 186 -0.75 1.90 -8.23
CA TYR A 186 -1.88 2.59 -8.90
C TYR A 186 -2.04 2.21 -10.38
N ILE A 187 -0.94 1.98 -11.09
CA ILE A 187 -0.98 1.44 -12.46
C ILE A 187 -1.60 0.04 -12.44
N LEU A 188 -1.16 -0.82 -11.52
CA LEU A 188 -1.71 -2.16 -11.34
C LEU A 188 -3.19 -2.12 -10.92
N LEU A 189 -3.60 -1.17 -10.10
CA LEU A 189 -4.99 -0.95 -9.73
C LEU A 189 -5.84 -0.63 -10.96
N ALA A 190 -5.40 0.30 -11.82
CA ALA A 190 -6.12 0.62 -13.06
C ALA A 190 -6.26 -0.61 -13.97
N LEU A 191 -5.19 -1.41 -14.11
CA LEU A 191 -5.24 -2.66 -14.87
C LEU A 191 -6.19 -3.68 -14.21
N GLY A 192 -6.13 -3.82 -12.90
CA GLY A 192 -6.98 -4.74 -12.13
C GLY A 192 -8.45 -4.37 -12.17
N LEU A 193 -8.81 -3.10 -12.01
CA LEU A 193 -10.20 -2.65 -12.13
C LEU A 193 -10.74 -2.94 -13.54
N ARG A 194 -9.92 -2.72 -14.58
CA ARG A 194 -10.30 -3.07 -15.97
C ARG A 194 -10.49 -4.57 -16.16
N TYR A 195 -9.46 -5.38 -15.86
CA TYR A 195 -9.43 -6.79 -16.24
C TYR A 195 -10.11 -7.72 -15.23
N THR A 196 -10.05 -7.41 -13.93
CA THR A 196 -10.74 -8.15 -12.86
C THR A 196 -12.13 -7.57 -12.57
N GLY A 197 -12.23 -6.24 -12.46
CA GLY A 197 -13.50 -5.54 -12.20
C GLY A 197 -14.41 -5.41 -13.42
N GLY A 198 -13.87 -5.56 -14.63
CA GLY A 198 -14.66 -5.60 -15.87
C GLY A 198 -15.16 -4.24 -16.36
N ILE A 199 -14.59 -3.13 -15.87
CA ILE A 199 -14.99 -1.78 -16.31
C ILE A 199 -14.18 -1.30 -17.51
N SER A 200 -14.66 -0.25 -18.18
CA SER A 200 -13.97 0.34 -19.34
C SER A 200 -12.57 0.84 -18.97
N LYS A 201 -11.65 0.88 -19.96
CA LYS A 201 -10.30 1.42 -19.77
C LYS A 201 -10.36 2.84 -19.18
N LYS A 202 -11.22 3.70 -19.72
CA LYS A 202 -11.38 5.08 -19.24
C LYS A 202 -11.79 5.10 -17.77
N ALA A 203 -12.84 4.38 -17.40
CA ALA A 203 -13.33 4.33 -16.01
C ALA A 203 -12.26 3.82 -15.04
N ALA A 204 -11.56 2.74 -15.40
CA ALA A 204 -10.52 2.16 -14.54
C ALA A 204 -9.36 3.11 -14.24
N TRP A 205 -8.84 3.79 -15.26
CA TRP A 205 -7.78 4.77 -15.10
C TRP A 205 -8.27 6.00 -14.35
N THR A 206 -9.48 6.49 -14.62
CA THR A 206 -10.09 7.58 -13.87
C THR A 206 -10.24 7.22 -12.38
N SER A 207 -10.71 6.02 -12.04
CA SER A 207 -10.80 5.57 -10.65
C SER A 207 -9.43 5.56 -9.96
N ALA A 208 -8.41 5.00 -10.60
CA ALA A 208 -7.06 4.96 -10.03
C ALA A 208 -6.47 6.36 -9.80
N ILE A 209 -6.64 7.28 -10.77
CA ILE A 209 -6.17 8.66 -10.67
C ILE A 209 -6.92 9.42 -9.56
N VAL A 210 -8.24 9.27 -9.47
CA VAL A 210 -9.04 9.92 -8.42
C VAL A 210 -8.60 9.43 -7.04
N LEU A 211 -8.40 8.12 -6.87
CA LEU A 211 -7.92 7.56 -5.59
C LEU A 211 -6.51 8.06 -5.25
N PHE A 212 -5.61 8.16 -6.24
CA PHE A 212 -4.29 8.74 -6.03
C PHE A 212 -4.37 10.20 -5.60
N VAL A 213 -5.19 11.01 -6.27
CA VAL A 213 -5.39 12.43 -5.92
C VAL A 213 -6.01 12.58 -4.53
N ILE A 214 -6.98 11.74 -4.15
CA ILE A 214 -7.53 11.73 -2.78
C ILE A 214 -6.42 11.46 -1.77
N MET A 215 -5.54 10.49 -2.03
CA MET A 215 -4.40 10.24 -1.15
C MET A 215 -3.42 11.41 -1.10
N LEU A 216 -3.14 12.08 -2.22
CA LEU A 216 -2.32 13.30 -2.24
C LEU A 216 -2.94 14.41 -1.38
N LEU A 217 -4.27 14.60 -1.45
CA LEU A 217 -4.97 15.59 -0.64
C LEU A 217 -4.92 15.24 0.85
N VAL A 218 -5.11 13.97 1.21
CA VAL A 218 -4.97 13.50 2.59
C VAL A 218 -3.55 13.75 3.09
N SER A 219 -2.52 13.43 2.31
CA SER A 219 -1.13 13.72 2.64
C SER A 219 -0.86 15.21 2.79
N ALA A 220 -1.38 16.05 1.89
CA ALA A 220 -1.20 17.50 1.95
C ALA A 220 -1.87 18.11 3.21
N VAL A 221 -3.10 17.69 3.53
CA VAL A 221 -3.80 18.11 4.74
C VAL A 221 -3.05 17.63 6.00
N GLY A 222 -2.56 16.39 6.00
CA GLY A 222 -1.72 15.87 7.08
C GLY A 222 -0.45 16.72 7.29
N GLY A 223 0.25 17.06 6.20
CA GLY A 223 1.45 17.90 6.25
C GLY A 223 1.15 19.33 6.75
N LEU A 224 0.04 19.91 6.31
CA LEU A 224 -0.43 21.21 6.81
C LEU A 224 -0.69 21.17 8.32
N LEU A 225 -1.42 20.16 8.80
CA LEU A 225 -1.71 19.98 10.23
C LEU A 225 -0.41 19.82 11.04
N SER A 226 0.52 18.99 10.58
CA SER A 226 1.83 18.82 11.23
C SER A 226 2.62 20.13 11.30
N SER A 227 2.60 20.93 10.23
CA SER A 227 3.29 22.23 10.21
C SER A 227 2.65 23.25 11.15
N MET A 228 1.33 23.22 11.31
CA MET A 228 0.61 24.09 12.25
C MET A 228 0.89 23.74 13.71
N THR A 229 1.09 22.46 14.02
CA THR A 229 1.43 22.01 15.38
C THR A 229 2.91 22.18 15.72
N ALA A 230 3.79 22.25 14.71
CA ALA A 230 5.22 22.47 14.91
C ALA A 230 5.61 23.97 15.02
N GLY A 231 4.70 24.88 14.64
CA GLY A 231 4.88 26.33 14.71
C GLY A 231 4.27 26.99 15.96
N VAL A 232 3.89 26.21 16.97
CA VAL A 232 3.44 26.65 18.31
C VAL A 232 4.42 26.07 19.33
#